data_AF-A0A0L0H3Q9-F1
#
_entry.id   AF-A0A0L0H3Q9-F1
#
_cell.length_a   1.000
_cell.length_b   1.000
_cell.length_c   1.000
_cell.angle_alpha   90.00
_cell.angle_beta   90.00
_cell.angle_gamma   90.00
#
_symmetry.space_group_name_H-M   'P 1'
#
loop_
_entity.id
_entity.type
_entity.pdbx_description
1 polymer ?
#
loop_
_entity_poly.entity_id
_entity_poly.type
_entity_poly.pdbx_seq_one_letter_code
_entity_poly.pdbx_strand_id
1 'polypeptide(L)'
;MINEVTYCSLKSRSFSIPPRRMEMMKVLSVSFLQDWDLVNDSNNTINFVEEGDPTILSAKIPNGNYSIANFPNAVAQALSSAGTQAYNATYDSVTRRLTLSTSGSKNFKVLAASRGTTSYLLTGMSRWSETGYYKTITLKNAVNLSGSYPMLVTSNIQVQGSRFLSDFNDSAQSVIAAVVPDSFGDVVTWTNDGGEWLPVDDTISKIEFYLIDSMTGLEVALNSPLTVRFAFTDDVADV
;
A
#
# COMPACT_ATOMS: atom_id res chain seq x y z
N MET A 1 1.95 33.00 -14.73
CA MET A 1 3.41 32.75 -14.56
C MET A 1 3.60 31.34 -14.02
N ILE A 2 4.47 30.50 -14.60
CA ILE A 2 4.72 29.13 -14.08
C ILE A 2 5.47 29.20 -12.75
N ASN A 3 4.92 28.53 -11.72
CA ASN A 3 5.57 28.35 -10.42
C ASN A 3 5.89 26.87 -10.23
N GLU A 4 7.13 26.57 -9.85
CA GLU A 4 7.55 25.22 -9.50
C GLU A 4 7.69 25.07 -7.98
N VAL A 5 7.19 23.96 -7.44
CA VAL A 5 7.27 23.63 -6.02
C VAL A 5 7.75 22.19 -5.84
N THR A 6 8.65 22.00 -4.87
CA THR A 6 9.02 20.67 -4.37
C THR A 6 8.39 20.46 -3.00
N TYR A 7 7.55 19.44 -2.89
CA TYR A 7 6.98 18.95 -1.64
C TYR A 7 7.69 17.67 -1.20
N CYS A 8 8.06 17.59 0.08
CA CYS A 8 8.65 16.38 0.67
C CYS A 8 8.22 16.26 2.13
N SER A 9 7.59 15.14 2.52
CA SER A 9 7.20 14.94 3.91
C SER A 9 6.92 13.47 4.26
N LEU A 10 7.28 13.12 5.50
CA LEU A 10 6.91 11.87 6.17
C LEU A 10 5.68 12.02 7.08
N LYS A 11 5.42 13.22 7.60
CA LYS A 11 4.50 13.47 8.75
C LYS A 11 3.22 14.20 8.37
N SER A 12 3.34 15.24 7.54
CA SER A 12 2.20 15.91 6.91
C SER A 12 2.01 15.31 5.52
N ARG A 13 0.77 15.21 5.04
CA ARG A 13 0.46 14.96 3.62
C ARG A 13 -0.02 16.22 2.90
N SER A 14 0.09 17.35 3.57
CA SER A 14 -0.45 18.63 3.13
C SER A 14 0.63 19.68 2.98
N PHE A 15 0.49 20.45 1.91
CA PHE A 15 1.25 21.65 1.59
C PHE A 15 0.29 22.84 1.56
N SER A 16 0.54 23.84 2.40
CA SER A 16 -0.28 25.05 2.47
C SER A 16 0.33 26.16 1.64
N ILE A 17 -0.52 26.87 0.90
CA ILE A 17 -0.15 28.06 0.13
C ILE A 17 -1.13 29.19 0.41
N PRO A 18 -0.71 30.46 0.26
CA PRO A 18 -1.67 31.56 0.19
C PRO A 18 -2.73 31.24 -0.87
N PRO A 19 -4.02 31.53 -0.61
CA PRO A 19 -5.08 31.29 -1.58
C PRO A 19 -4.73 31.91 -2.93
N ARG A 20 -4.63 31.06 -3.96
CA ARG A 20 -4.27 31.49 -5.32
C ARG A 20 -5.12 30.74 -6.32
N ARG A 21 -5.52 31.45 -7.38
CA ARG A 21 -6.18 30.83 -8.52
C ARG A 21 -5.18 29.93 -9.25
N MET A 22 -5.60 28.72 -9.56
CA MET A 22 -4.85 27.73 -10.31
C MET A 22 -5.68 27.35 -11.53
N GLU A 23 -5.20 27.72 -12.72
CA GLU A 23 -5.85 27.34 -13.97
C GLU A 23 -5.37 25.98 -14.44
N MET A 24 -4.06 25.71 -14.35
CA MET A 24 -3.49 24.41 -14.71
C MET A 24 -2.38 23.96 -13.75
N MET A 25 -2.20 22.65 -13.63
CA MET A 25 -1.13 22.01 -12.86
C MET A 25 -0.44 20.89 -13.62
N LYS A 26 0.82 20.61 -13.30
CA LYS A 26 1.55 19.46 -13.83
C LYS A 26 2.42 18.86 -12.74
N VAL A 27 2.34 17.54 -12.54
CA VAL A 27 3.34 16.83 -11.74
C VAL A 27 4.60 16.72 -12.59
N LEU A 28 5.73 17.18 -12.09
CA LEU A 28 7.03 17.14 -12.77
C LEU A 28 7.81 15.88 -12.43
N SER A 29 7.80 15.47 -11.17
CA SER A 29 8.42 14.23 -10.74
C SER A 29 7.86 13.74 -9.41
N VAL A 30 7.96 12.44 -9.17
CA VAL A 30 7.53 11.78 -7.94
C VAL A 30 8.64 10.85 -7.50
N SER A 31 8.96 10.85 -6.20
CA SER A 31 9.95 9.95 -5.65
C SER A 31 9.62 9.48 -4.24
N PHE A 32 9.82 8.20 -3.97
CA PHE A 32 9.58 7.53 -2.69
C PHE A 32 10.40 6.24 -2.61
N LEU A 33 10.64 5.70 -1.41
CA LEU A 33 11.22 4.34 -1.30
C LEU A 33 10.11 3.31 -1.47
N GLN A 34 10.35 2.28 -2.28
CA GLN A 34 9.44 1.13 -2.35
C GLN A 34 9.59 0.24 -1.11
N ASP A 35 9.11 0.73 0.04
CA ASP A 35 9.24 0.09 1.36
C ASP A 35 7.96 -0.63 1.83
N TRP A 36 6.93 -0.66 0.99
CA TRP A 36 5.63 -1.26 1.27
C TRP A 36 5.58 -2.80 1.05
N ASP A 37 6.62 -3.39 0.47
CA ASP A 37 6.81 -4.84 0.23
C ASP A 37 7.86 -5.49 1.16
N LEU A 38 8.36 -4.72 2.15
CA LEU A 38 9.41 -5.12 3.07
C LEU A 38 8.83 -5.81 4.31
N VAL A 39 9.22 -7.07 4.53
CA VAL A 39 9.08 -7.74 5.82
C VAL A 39 10.26 -7.38 6.70
N ASN A 40 10.00 -6.86 7.89
CA ASN A 40 10.99 -6.51 8.91
C ASN A 40 10.45 -6.81 10.32
N ASP A 41 11.25 -6.54 11.35
CA ASP A 41 10.90 -6.86 12.74
C ASP A 41 9.62 -6.19 13.26
N SER A 42 9.12 -5.16 12.59
CA SER A 42 7.88 -4.49 12.96
C SER A 42 6.61 -5.16 12.40
N ASN A 43 6.73 -5.99 11.35
CA ASN A 43 5.58 -6.53 10.60
C ASN A 43 5.74 -8.01 10.20
N ASN A 44 6.66 -8.77 10.81
CA ASN A 44 7.01 -10.13 10.38
C ASN A 44 6.36 -11.29 11.16
N THR A 45 5.52 -11.02 12.15
CA THR A 45 5.07 -12.07 13.09
C THR A 45 3.62 -12.48 12.84
N ILE A 46 3.38 -13.80 12.73
CA ILE A 46 2.06 -14.44 12.74
C ILE A 46 1.93 -15.25 14.02
N ASN A 47 1.02 -14.86 14.92
CA ASN A 47 0.71 -15.65 16.09
C ASN A 47 -0.49 -16.56 15.80
N PHE A 48 -0.40 -17.83 16.19
CA PHE A 48 -1.44 -18.82 15.96
C PHE A 48 -1.48 -19.85 17.11
N VAL A 49 -2.54 -20.64 17.16
CA VAL A 49 -2.63 -21.81 18.04
C VAL A 49 -3.17 -23.00 17.26
N GLU A 50 -2.82 -24.20 17.73
CA GLU A 50 -3.33 -25.46 17.20
C GLU A 50 -4.41 -26.01 18.13
N GLU A 51 -5.46 -26.57 17.55
CA GLU A 51 -6.58 -27.09 18.33
C GLU A 51 -6.13 -28.17 19.33
N GLY A 52 -6.62 -28.07 20.56
CA GLY A 52 -6.22 -28.94 21.67
C GLY A 52 -4.96 -28.50 22.42
N ASP A 53 -4.28 -27.42 21.99
CA ASP A 53 -3.13 -26.85 22.68
C ASP A 53 -3.31 -25.31 22.85
N PRO A 54 -3.38 -24.80 24.10
CA PRO A 54 -3.55 -23.37 24.33
C PRO A 54 -2.26 -22.54 24.09
N THR A 55 -1.13 -23.19 23.83
CA THR A 55 0.17 -22.53 23.62
C THR A 55 0.13 -21.63 22.39
N ILE A 56 0.47 -20.35 22.56
CA ILE A 56 0.61 -19.41 21.45
C ILE A 56 1.94 -19.66 20.75
N LEU A 57 1.85 -19.97 19.46
CA LEU A 57 2.99 -20.19 18.58
C LEU A 57 3.23 -18.92 17.77
N SER A 58 4.49 -18.50 17.67
CA SER A 58 4.90 -17.28 16.96
C SER A 58 5.73 -17.64 15.74
N ALA A 59 5.10 -17.65 14.57
CA ALA A 59 5.77 -17.80 13.29
C ALA A 59 6.37 -16.46 12.85
N LYS A 60 7.69 -16.46 12.60
CA LYS A 60 8.40 -15.29 12.07
C LYS A 60 8.66 -15.48 10.58
N ILE A 61 8.05 -14.64 9.76
CA ILE A 61 8.39 -14.53 8.34
C ILE A 61 9.81 -13.96 8.27
N PRO A 62 10.76 -14.57 7.55
CA PRO A 62 12.11 -14.04 7.47
C PRO A 62 12.10 -12.60 6.95
N ASN A 63 12.92 -11.72 7.52
CA ASN A 63 13.02 -10.35 7.03
C ASN A 63 13.57 -10.33 5.60
N GLY A 64 13.02 -9.46 4.77
CA GLY A 64 13.40 -9.36 3.36
C GLY A 64 12.28 -8.83 2.49
N ASN A 65 12.57 -8.76 1.20
CA ASN A 65 11.62 -8.30 0.19
C ASN A 65 10.88 -9.48 -0.40
N TYR A 66 9.56 -9.34 -0.50
CA TYR A 66 8.70 -10.39 -1.02
C TYR A 66 7.84 -9.90 -2.17
N SER A 67 7.60 -10.80 -3.11
CA SER A 67 6.58 -10.69 -4.15
C SER A 67 5.45 -11.67 -3.85
N ILE A 68 4.32 -11.53 -4.55
CA ILE A 68 3.23 -12.50 -4.48
C ILE A 68 3.67 -13.95 -4.84
N ALA A 69 4.77 -14.11 -5.58
CA ALA A 69 5.27 -15.42 -6.01
C ALA A 69 6.05 -16.16 -4.91
N ASN A 70 6.79 -15.44 -4.06
CA ASN A 70 7.62 -16.05 -3.01
C ASN A 70 7.06 -15.89 -1.59
N PHE A 71 6.16 -14.92 -1.36
CA PHE A 71 5.58 -14.68 -0.04
C PHE A 71 4.79 -15.86 0.54
N PRO A 72 3.90 -16.55 -0.21
CA PRO A 72 3.15 -17.67 0.35
C PRO A 72 4.09 -18.77 0.87
N ASN A 73 5.15 -19.08 0.12
CA ASN A 73 6.15 -20.07 0.55
C ASN A 73 6.83 -19.65 1.86
N ALA A 74 7.18 -18.37 2.00
CA ALA A 74 7.79 -17.85 3.23
C ALA A 74 6.85 -17.91 4.44
N VAL A 75 5.56 -17.60 4.24
CA VAL A 75 4.52 -17.75 5.28
C VAL A 75 4.35 -19.21 5.68
N ALA A 76 4.27 -20.12 4.70
CA ALA A 76 4.13 -21.57 4.95
C ALA A 76 5.33 -22.14 5.72
N GLN A 77 6.55 -21.73 5.35
CA GLN A 77 7.78 -22.11 6.04
C GLN A 77 7.81 -21.58 7.48
N ALA A 78 7.44 -20.31 7.69
CA ALA A 78 7.39 -19.72 9.03
C ALA A 78 6.39 -20.44 9.95
N LEU A 79 5.18 -20.72 9.44
CA LEU A 79 4.16 -21.48 10.18
C LEU A 79 4.61 -22.90 10.49
N SER A 80 5.18 -23.61 9.51
CA SER A 80 5.66 -24.99 9.69
C SER A 80 6.86 -25.08 10.64
N SER A 81 7.68 -24.03 10.72
CA SER A 81 8.83 -23.98 11.61
C SER A 81 8.45 -23.71 13.07
N ALA A 82 7.40 -22.92 13.29
CA ALA A 82 6.88 -22.63 14.63
C ALA A 82 5.84 -23.65 15.12
N GLY A 83 5.13 -24.28 14.18
CA GLY A 83 4.08 -25.26 14.44
C GLY A 83 4.58 -26.65 14.78
N THR A 84 3.65 -27.52 15.18
CA THR A 84 3.93 -28.96 15.36
C THR A 84 3.53 -29.78 14.13
N GLN A 85 3.02 -29.12 13.09
CA GLN A 85 2.54 -29.74 11.86
C GLN A 85 2.93 -28.95 10.61
N ALA A 86 2.78 -29.57 9.44
CA ALA A 86 3.09 -28.94 8.16
C ALA A 86 1.95 -28.02 7.70
N TYR A 87 2.32 -26.82 7.29
CA TYR A 87 1.45 -25.80 6.73
C TYR A 87 1.78 -25.53 5.27
N ASN A 88 0.76 -25.11 4.53
CA ASN A 88 0.88 -24.61 3.17
C ASN A 88 0.15 -23.28 3.06
N ALA A 89 0.63 -22.40 2.19
CA ALA A 89 -0.01 -21.14 1.88
C ALA A 89 -0.02 -20.94 0.36
N THR A 90 -1.17 -20.53 -0.15
CA THR A 90 -1.40 -20.29 -1.57
C THR A 90 -1.99 -18.92 -1.77
N TYR A 91 -1.70 -18.31 -2.91
CA TYR A 91 -2.23 -17.00 -3.29
C TYR A 91 -3.13 -17.15 -4.50
N ASP A 92 -4.34 -16.59 -4.42
CA ASP A 92 -5.24 -16.49 -5.56
C ASP A 92 -5.10 -15.11 -6.19
N SER A 93 -4.65 -15.05 -7.45
CA SER A 93 -4.44 -13.80 -8.17
C SER A 93 -5.73 -13.08 -8.55
N VAL A 94 -6.87 -13.78 -8.59
CA VAL A 94 -8.19 -13.20 -8.91
C VAL A 94 -8.76 -12.49 -7.70
N THR A 95 -8.83 -13.18 -6.56
CA THR A 95 -9.35 -12.60 -5.31
C THR A 95 -8.29 -11.82 -4.52
N ARG A 96 -7.03 -11.95 -4.90
CA ARG A 96 -5.83 -11.38 -4.26
C ARG A 96 -5.64 -11.80 -2.81
N ARG A 97 -6.19 -12.95 -2.41
CA ARG A 97 -6.21 -13.41 -1.02
C ARG A 97 -5.24 -14.56 -0.81
N LEU A 98 -4.71 -14.64 0.41
CA LEU A 98 -3.91 -15.76 0.87
C LEU A 98 -4.83 -16.83 1.47
N THR A 99 -4.61 -18.08 1.08
CA THR A 99 -5.24 -19.25 1.70
C THR A 99 -4.18 -20.03 2.46
N LEU A 100 -4.38 -20.19 3.76
CA LEU A 100 -3.56 -21.02 4.63
C LEU A 100 -4.23 -22.37 4.81
N SER A 101 -3.45 -23.45 4.79
CA SER A 101 -3.94 -24.80 5.04
C SER A 101 -2.93 -25.62 5.82
N THR A 102 -3.39 -26.68 6.47
CA THR A 102 -2.55 -27.66 7.14
C THR A 102 -2.87 -29.07 6.65
N SER A 103 -1.84 -29.91 6.50
CA SER A 103 -2.00 -31.36 6.29
C SER A 103 -1.92 -32.15 7.60
N GLY A 104 -1.68 -31.47 8.73
CA GLY A 104 -1.62 -32.08 10.05
C GLY A 104 -3.00 -32.50 10.58
N SER A 105 -3.02 -33.18 11.72
CA SER A 105 -4.26 -33.67 12.35
C SER A 105 -5.04 -32.60 13.10
N LYS A 106 -4.40 -31.51 13.55
CA LYS A 106 -5.06 -30.42 14.29
C LYS A 106 -5.56 -29.33 13.37
N ASN A 107 -6.69 -28.71 13.70
CA ASN A 107 -7.06 -27.42 13.11
C ASN A 107 -6.17 -26.32 13.70
N PHE A 108 -6.13 -25.16 13.06
CA PHE A 108 -5.41 -24.00 13.58
C PHE A 108 -6.24 -22.75 13.50
N LYS A 109 -5.94 -21.78 14.36
CA LYS A 109 -6.46 -20.42 14.26
C LYS A 109 -5.34 -19.41 14.32
N VAL A 110 -5.43 -18.38 13.49
CA VAL A 110 -4.51 -17.24 13.51
C VAL A 110 -5.09 -16.16 14.42
N LEU A 111 -4.25 -15.62 15.29
CA LEU A 111 -4.64 -14.64 16.31
C LEU A 111 -4.58 -13.21 15.76
N ALA A 112 -5.34 -12.32 16.38
CA ALA A 112 -5.43 -10.91 16.03
C ALA A 112 -4.18 -10.12 16.46
N ALA A 113 -4.11 -8.84 16.08
CA ALA A 113 -2.95 -8.00 16.41
C ALA A 113 -2.78 -7.74 17.91
N SER A 114 -3.89 -7.65 18.66
CA SER A 114 -3.87 -7.56 20.13
C SER A 114 -3.22 -8.77 20.81
N ARG A 115 -3.01 -9.85 20.06
CA ARG A 115 -2.40 -11.11 20.53
C ARG A 115 -1.02 -11.33 19.91
N GLY A 116 -0.43 -10.30 19.31
CA GLY A 116 0.97 -10.27 18.85
C GLY A 116 1.20 -10.57 17.37
N THR A 117 0.16 -10.81 16.57
CA THR A 117 0.31 -10.84 15.10
C THR A 117 0.61 -9.44 14.58
N THR A 118 1.78 -9.23 13.98
CA THR A 118 2.18 -7.94 13.40
C THR A 118 2.08 -7.92 11.88
N SER A 119 2.10 -9.09 11.22
CA SER A 119 2.02 -9.21 9.76
C SER A 119 0.60 -9.13 9.20
N TYR A 120 -0.36 -8.63 9.97
CA TYR A 120 -1.78 -8.71 9.61
C TYR A 120 -2.09 -7.96 8.31
N LEU A 121 -1.42 -6.84 8.04
CA LEU A 121 -1.54 -6.12 6.77
C LEU A 121 -0.96 -6.95 5.61
N LEU A 122 0.27 -7.46 5.77
CA LEU A 122 0.95 -8.23 4.73
C LEU A 122 0.18 -9.49 4.34
N THR A 123 -0.35 -10.19 5.33
CA THR A 123 -1.08 -11.46 5.12
C THR A 123 -2.54 -11.27 4.72
N GLY A 124 -3.10 -10.05 4.80
CA GLY A 124 -4.53 -9.83 4.58
C GLY A 124 -5.42 -10.31 5.75
N MET A 125 -4.85 -10.44 6.95
CA MET A 125 -5.59 -10.73 8.18
C MET A 125 -6.35 -9.49 8.69
N SER A 126 -7.40 -9.74 9.47
CA SER A 126 -8.03 -8.69 10.26
C SER A 126 -7.13 -8.31 11.43
N ARG A 127 -6.94 -7.00 11.65
CA ARG A 127 -6.25 -6.49 12.85
C ARG A 127 -6.99 -6.84 14.13
N TRP A 128 -8.32 -6.91 14.07
CA TRP A 128 -9.21 -6.91 15.24
C TRP A 128 -9.79 -8.27 15.60
N SER A 129 -9.82 -9.21 14.64
CA SER A 129 -10.50 -10.49 14.82
C SER A 129 -9.57 -11.65 14.54
N GLU A 130 -9.53 -12.61 15.46
CA GLU A 130 -8.92 -13.91 15.22
C GLU A 130 -9.73 -14.68 14.18
N THR A 131 -9.13 -15.71 13.62
CA THR A 131 -9.88 -16.71 12.86
C THR A 131 -10.55 -17.71 13.80
N GLY A 132 -11.54 -18.45 13.30
CA GLY A 132 -11.90 -19.74 13.89
C GLY A 132 -10.81 -20.80 13.69
N TYR A 133 -11.04 -21.99 14.25
CA TYR A 133 -10.21 -23.16 13.98
C TYR A 133 -10.59 -23.78 12.64
N TYR A 134 -9.62 -23.91 11.73
CA TYR A 134 -9.83 -24.49 10.41
C TYR A 134 -8.69 -25.41 9.97
N LYS A 135 -8.99 -26.29 9.02
CA LYS A 135 -7.97 -26.97 8.19
C LYS A 135 -7.44 -26.09 7.07
N THR A 136 -8.34 -25.32 6.48
CA THR A 136 -8.06 -24.41 5.38
C THR A 136 -8.85 -23.14 5.62
N ILE A 137 -8.17 -22.00 5.51
CA ILE A 137 -8.78 -20.68 5.67
C ILE A 137 -8.25 -19.73 4.62
N THR A 138 -9.17 -19.10 3.89
CA THR A 138 -8.86 -17.93 3.08
C THR A 138 -8.95 -16.70 3.96
N LEU A 139 -7.88 -15.91 3.98
CA LEU A 139 -7.80 -14.70 4.78
C LEU A 139 -8.73 -13.62 4.24
N LYS A 140 -9.22 -12.76 5.14
CA LYS A 140 -10.36 -11.87 4.88
C LYS A 140 -10.06 -10.82 3.82
N ASN A 141 -8.86 -10.22 3.89
CA ASN A 141 -8.45 -9.11 3.05
C ASN A 141 -7.44 -9.56 2.00
N ALA A 142 -7.27 -8.74 0.96
CA ALA A 142 -6.21 -8.96 0.00
C ALA A 142 -4.83 -8.89 0.67
N VAL A 143 -3.86 -9.64 0.15
CA VAL A 143 -2.45 -9.56 0.53
C VAL A 143 -1.93 -8.18 0.15
N ASN A 144 -1.31 -7.49 1.10
CA ASN A 144 -0.69 -6.19 0.87
C ASN A 144 0.79 -6.37 0.50
N LEU A 145 1.02 -7.02 -0.64
CA LEU A 145 2.31 -7.16 -1.30
C LEU A 145 2.09 -6.89 -2.78
N SER A 146 2.73 -5.86 -3.29
CA SER A 146 2.62 -5.48 -4.68
C SER A 146 3.83 -5.99 -5.48
N GLY A 147 3.57 -6.71 -6.57
CA GLY A 147 4.47 -6.65 -7.71
C GLY A 147 4.45 -5.23 -8.29
N SER A 148 5.37 -4.87 -9.20
CA SER A 148 5.37 -3.57 -9.89
C SER A 148 4.00 -3.27 -10.54
N TYR A 149 3.12 -2.61 -9.81
CA TYR A 149 1.82 -2.14 -10.29
C TYR A 149 1.87 -0.62 -10.42
N PRO A 150 1.10 -0.04 -11.35
CA PRO A 150 0.95 1.41 -11.39
C PRO A 150 0.43 1.94 -10.06
N MET A 151 0.99 3.05 -9.65
CA MET A 151 0.67 3.79 -8.45
C MET A 151 0.05 5.10 -8.88
N LEU A 152 -1.14 5.39 -8.40
CA LEU A 152 -1.81 6.64 -8.70
C LEU A 152 -1.36 7.67 -7.67
N VAL A 153 -0.81 8.78 -8.14
CA VAL A 153 -0.64 9.97 -7.31
C VAL A 153 -1.95 10.73 -7.38
N THR A 154 -2.58 10.93 -6.23
CA THR A 154 -3.85 11.63 -6.14
C THR A 154 -3.72 12.91 -5.32
N SER A 155 -4.63 13.85 -5.56
CA SER A 155 -4.69 15.10 -4.82
C SER A 155 -6.12 15.55 -4.53
N ASN A 156 -6.27 16.40 -3.52
CA ASN A 156 -7.50 17.11 -3.19
C ASN A 156 -7.84 18.22 -4.21
N ILE A 157 -6.89 18.61 -5.08
CA ILE A 157 -7.13 19.55 -6.17
C ILE A 157 -8.16 18.94 -7.13
N GLN A 158 -9.13 19.74 -7.61
CA GLN A 158 -10.13 19.28 -8.58
C GLN A 158 -9.63 19.44 -10.02
N VAL A 159 -8.97 18.41 -10.54
CA VAL A 159 -8.61 18.36 -11.97
C VAL A 159 -9.84 17.97 -12.78
N GLN A 160 -10.09 18.71 -13.86
CA GLN A 160 -11.21 18.44 -14.75
C GLN A 160 -10.94 17.14 -15.54
N GLY A 161 -11.93 16.23 -15.57
CA GLY A 161 -11.87 14.99 -16.37
C GLY A 161 -11.08 13.82 -15.75
N SER A 162 -10.31 14.03 -14.67
CA SER A 162 -9.46 12.97 -14.07
C SER A 162 -9.78 12.75 -12.58
N ARG A 163 -11.02 12.32 -12.29
CA ARG A 163 -11.48 12.07 -10.91
C ARG A 163 -11.70 10.59 -10.65
N PHE A 164 -11.31 10.15 -9.45
CA PHE A 164 -11.61 8.83 -8.94
C PHE A 164 -12.30 8.95 -7.58
N LEU A 165 -13.28 8.08 -7.33
CA LEU A 165 -13.86 7.87 -6.00
C LEU A 165 -13.01 6.82 -5.30
N SER A 166 -12.13 7.24 -4.40
CA SER A 166 -11.46 6.30 -3.50
C SER A 166 -12.31 6.09 -2.26
N ASP A 167 -12.53 4.85 -1.85
CA ASP A 167 -13.16 4.48 -0.57
C ASP A 167 -12.33 4.93 0.66
N PHE A 168 -11.17 5.54 0.44
CA PHE A 168 -10.22 5.94 1.48
C PHE A 168 -10.62 7.18 2.28
N ASN A 169 -11.38 8.13 1.71
CA ASN A 169 -11.71 9.39 2.42
C ASN A 169 -13.06 10.02 2.05
N ASP A 170 -14.04 9.24 1.58
CA ASP A 170 -15.41 9.66 1.18
C ASP A 170 -15.48 10.91 0.27
N SER A 171 -14.36 11.32 -0.33
CA SER A 171 -14.20 12.52 -1.13
C SER A 171 -13.49 12.16 -2.42
N ALA A 172 -14.03 12.64 -3.54
CA ALA A 172 -13.46 12.39 -4.86
C ALA A 172 -12.09 13.09 -4.98
N GLN A 173 -11.05 12.30 -5.13
CA GLN A 173 -9.69 12.78 -5.35
C GLN A 173 -9.38 12.78 -6.85
N SER A 174 -8.58 13.73 -7.29
CA SER A 174 -8.13 13.76 -8.68
C SER A 174 -6.86 12.94 -8.83
N VAL A 175 -6.80 12.12 -9.88
CA VAL A 175 -5.57 11.42 -10.28
C VAL A 175 -4.73 12.42 -11.06
N ILE A 176 -3.55 12.73 -10.54
CA ILE A 176 -2.66 13.75 -11.11
C ILE A 176 -1.41 13.16 -11.77
N ALA A 177 -1.08 11.90 -11.48
CA ALA A 177 -0.06 11.14 -12.19
C ALA A 177 -0.29 9.64 -11.99
N ALA A 178 0.19 8.82 -12.94
CA ALA A 178 0.33 7.38 -12.80
C ALA A 178 1.83 7.04 -12.85
N VAL A 179 2.36 6.56 -11.72
CA VAL A 179 3.75 6.18 -11.55
C VAL A 179 3.85 4.66 -11.71
N VAL A 180 4.65 4.18 -12.64
CA VAL A 180 4.97 2.74 -12.71
C VAL A 180 6.36 2.55 -12.11
N PRO A 181 6.48 1.92 -10.93
CA PRO A 181 7.79 1.63 -10.35
C PRO A 181 8.59 0.73 -11.29
N ASP A 182 9.81 1.14 -11.62
CA ASP A 182 10.68 0.50 -12.60
C ASP A 182 11.61 -0.56 -11.99
N SER A 183 11.80 -0.55 -10.67
CA SER A 183 12.65 -1.52 -9.98
C SER A 183 12.19 -1.81 -8.54
N PHE A 184 12.47 -3.04 -8.09
CA PHE A 184 12.19 -3.49 -6.73
C PHE A 184 13.29 -3.07 -5.77
N GLY A 185 12.94 -2.44 -4.65
CA GLY A 185 13.83 -2.24 -3.50
C GLY A 185 14.68 -0.96 -3.52
N ASP A 186 14.51 -0.09 -4.52
CA ASP A 186 15.22 1.18 -4.65
C ASP A 186 14.29 2.40 -4.48
N VAL A 187 14.88 3.59 -4.54
CA VAL A 187 14.16 4.86 -4.66
C VAL A 187 13.41 4.86 -5.99
N VAL A 188 12.08 4.76 -5.95
CA VAL A 188 11.26 5.01 -7.14
C VAL A 188 11.45 6.47 -7.50
N THR A 189 11.84 6.73 -8.74
CA THR A 189 11.91 8.08 -9.30
C THR A 189 11.19 8.09 -10.63
N TRP A 190 10.09 8.83 -10.69
CA TRP A 190 9.32 9.03 -11.89
C TRP A 190 9.41 10.49 -12.31
N THR A 191 9.71 10.76 -13.58
CA THR A 191 9.74 12.10 -14.17
C THR A 191 8.68 12.22 -15.26
N ASN A 192 8.09 13.40 -15.38
CA ASN A 192 7.03 13.71 -16.33
C ASN A 192 7.54 14.57 -17.50
N ASP A 193 8.59 14.09 -18.16
CA ASP A 193 9.31 14.86 -19.18
C ASP A 193 8.46 15.13 -20.43
N GLY A 194 7.38 14.36 -20.65
CA GLY A 194 6.48 14.49 -21.80
C GLY A 194 4.98 14.64 -21.49
N GLY A 195 4.57 14.69 -20.21
CA GLY A 195 3.13 14.73 -19.90
C GLY A 195 2.48 16.11 -19.99
N GLU A 196 1.16 16.09 -20.02
CA GLU A 196 0.31 17.26 -20.25
C GLU A 196 0.07 18.06 -18.97
N TRP A 197 -0.31 19.32 -19.16
CA TRP A 197 -0.86 20.16 -18.10
C TRP A 197 -2.32 19.79 -17.86
N LEU A 198 -2.66 19.62 -16.59
CA LEU A 198 -3.98 19.22 -16.12
C LEU A 198 -4.82 20.46 -15.80
N PRO A 199 -6.02 20.61 -16.39
CA PRO A 199 -6.91 21.74 -16.13
C PRO A 199 -7.52 21.63 -14.73
N VAL A 200 -7.54 22.73 -13.97
CA VAL A 200 -8.08 22.81 -12.60
C VAL A 200 -9.23 23.83 -12.55
N ASP A 201 -8.92 25.10 -12.82
CA ASP A 201 -9.83 26.26 -12.67
C ASP A 201 -10.48 26.35 -11.28
N ASP A 202 -9.63 26.44 -10.24
CA ASP A 202 -10.07 26.55 -8.84
C ASP A 202 -9.14 27.47 -8.03
N THR A 203 -9.60 27.95 -6.88
CA THR A 203 -8.77 28.67 -5.91
C THR A 203 -8.26 27.72 -4.85
N ILE A 204 -6.95 27.49 -4.85
CA ILE A 204 -6.30 26.51 -3.97
C ILE A 204 -5.56 27.22 -2.84
N SER A 205 -5.75 26.72 -1.62
CA SER A 205 -5.03 27.15 -0.41
C SER A 205 -4.29 26.01 0.29
N LYS A 206 -4.59 24.77 -0.12
CA LYS A 206 -4.01 23.55 0.43
C LYS A 206 -3.96 22.46 -0.64
N ILE A 207 -2.81 21.82 -0.77
CA ILE A 207 -2.58 20.70 -1.67
C ILE A 207 -2.23 19.49 -0.81
N GLU A 208 -2.89 18.38 -1.05
CA GLU A 208 -2.61 17.10 -0.41
C GLU A 208 -2.20 16.09 -1.48
N PHE A 209 -1.25 15.22 -1.13
CA PHE A 209 -0.80 14.15 -2.01
C PHE A 209 -0.96 12.81 -1.32
N TYR A 210 -1.53 11.85 -2.05
CA TYR A 210 -1.66 10.47 -1.63
C TYR A 210 -1.15 9.55 -2.73
N LEU A 211 -0.66 8.38 -2.32
CA LEU A 211 -0.28 7.30 -3.20
C LEU A 211 -1.31 6.19 -3.07
N ILE A 212 -2.01 5.90 -4.15
CA ILE A 212 -3.06 4.89 -4.20
C ILE A 212 -2.56 3.73 -5.07
N ASP A 213 -2.68 2.50 -4.57
CA ASP A 213 -2.45 1.31 -5.39
C ASP A 213 -3.56 1.25 -6.45
N SER A 214 -3.20 1.33 -7.73
CA SER A 214 -4.18 1.37 -8.82
C SER A 214 -5.05 0.13 -8.90
N MET A 215 -4.61 -0.98 -8.31
CA MET A 215 -5.29 -2.27 -8.33
C MET A 215 -6.23 -2.48 -7.14
N THR A 216 -5.91 -1.94 -5.96
CA THR A 216 -6.80 -2.03 -4.78
C THR A 216 -7.67 -0.79 -4.60
N GLY A 217 -7.27 0.37 -5.14
CA GLY A 217 -7.89 1.65 -4.81
C GLY A 217 -7.63 2.10 -3.36
N LEU A 218 -6.74 1.40 -2.64
CA LEU A 218 -6.37 1.73 -1.26
C LEU A 218 -5.11 2.59 -1.25
N GLU A 219 -5.02 3.44 -0.23
CA GLU A 219 -3.78 4.15 0.04
C GLU A 219 -2.65 3.18 0.38
N VAL A 220 -1.46 3.47 -0.16
CA VAL A 220 -0.25 2.78 0.23
C VAL A 220 0.48 3.48 1.37
N ALA A 221 0.72 2.72 2.42
CA ALA A 221 1.41 3.18 3.62
C ALA A 221 2.93 3.13 3.42
N LEU A 222 3.52 4.28 3.08
CA LEU A 222 4.97 4.43 3.04
C LEU A 222 5.56 4.54 4.45
N ASN A 223 6.72 3.93 4.66
CA ASN A 223 7.57 4.17 5.85
C ASN A 223 8.62 5.26 5.60
N SER A 224 8.63 5.83 4.39
CA SER A 224 9.58 6.82 3.89
C SER A 224 8.88 8.07 3.32
N PRO A 225 9.60 9.20 3.20
CA PRO A 225 8.98 10.43 2.72
C PRO A 225 8.53 10.30 1.27
N LEU A 226 7.32 10.77 0.98
CA LEU A 226 6.89 11.02 -0.40
C LEU A 226 7.41 12.39 -0.84
N THR A 227 8.10 12.42 -1.96
CA THR A 227 8.54 13.65 -2.63
C THR A 227 7.76 13.85 -3.92
N VAL A 228 7.11 14.99 -4.07
CA VAL A 228 6.38 15.39 -5.28
C VAL A 228 6.89 16.75 -5.73
N ARG A 229 7.41 16.83 -6.95
CA ARG A 229 7.67 18.09 -7.65
C ARG A 229 6.51 18.36 -8.59
N PHE A 230 5.96 19.55 -8.52
CA PHE A 230 4.85 19.96 -9.36
C PHE A 230 4.99 21.43 -9.76
N ALA A 231 4.38 21.78 -10.88
CA ALA A 231 4.25 23.13 -11.37
C ALA A 231 2.78 23.51 -11.49
N PHE A 232 2.49 24.80 -11.36
CA PHE A 232 1.15 25.34 -11.59
C PHE A 232 1.22 26.75 -12.18
N THR A 233 0.16 27.13 -12.89
CA THR A 233 -0.03 28.46 -13.48
C THR A 233 -1.43 29.01 -13.17
N ASP A 234 -1.52 30.33 -13.10
CA ASP A 234 -2.74 31.12 -13.00
C ASP A 234 -3.26 31.59 -14.38
N ASP A 235 -2.56 31.22 -15.45
CA ASP A 235 -2.89 31.57 -16.83
C ASP A 235 -2.66 30.37 -17.76
N VAL A 236 -3.71 29.91 -18.44
CA VAL A 236 -3.64 28.86 -19.48
C VAL A 236 -2.70 29.22 -20.63
N ALA A 237 -2.46 30.51 -20.90
CA ALA A 237 -1.59 30.93 -22.01
C ALA A 237 -0.09 30.68 -21.75
N ASP A 238 0.29 30.38 -20.49
CA ASP A 238 1.68 30.20 -20.09
C ASP A 238 2.24 28.79 -20.32
N VAL A 239 1.40 27.83 -20.75
CA VAL A 239 1.72 26.39 -20.75
C VAL A 239 1.73 25.73 -22.11
#